data_AF-A0A2D2BY10-F1
#
_entry.id   AF-A0A2D2BY10-F1
#
_cell.length_a   1.000
_cell.length_b   1.000
_cell.length_c   1.000
_cell.angle_alpha   90.00
_cell.angle_beta   90.00
_cell.angle_gamma   90.00
#
_symmetry.space_group_name_H-M   'P 1'
#
loop_
_entity.id
_entity.type
_entity.pdbx_description
1 polymer ?
#
loop_
_entity_poly.entity_id
_entity_poly.type
_entity_poly.pdbx_seq_one_letter_code
_entity_poly.pdbx_strand_id
1 'polypeptide(L)'
;MAEDEGLYAEILTLSRQAGNGGLAPWFDRRLRQQIGQGLFLDETRLGQLRDRVIAELSDYRQQAGIGTAVLGMSGGVDSALTAALFKKAGWRVIGFTLPIHQNPEETERGVEACQALGLEHIHVDLSPEYEAMVAGLGKVDETLSEADTVPARTRRGNLRARLRMMTLYDQAHRFGGLVASTDNFSELGAGFWTLHGDVGDLAPVQGLIKSWEIPWLARAVGVPEKTWRAKPTDGLGIGAGDEAQIGATYLEWDIMIFALAQALQQAPRAAPEDLAALLEIGDDAHARKILDTVLARLRMTWHKRINPIRLDHPLADRFALLDRTDEALFRPTVLQRDEAALDFPASVHAVALDLCRRLEECGLRVVTAESCTGGLLGASLAAVPGSSKQLEGSFVTYCESLKVQALGVSQDVIRERTVYDPEVARQMAAGALAAAPEAGLAMATTGVAGPDPDQGKPAGYVCIAAALRGHDPVAREFTFQGGPQAVIAQALSAALEMGLAALPRDGKG
;
A
#
# COMPACT_ATOMS: atom_id res chain seq x y z
N MET A 1 6.79 19.42 -17.96
CA MET A 1 6.87 20.84 -17.52
C MET A 1 5.57 21.60 -17.78
N ALA A 2 5.15 21.88 -19.02
CA ALA A 2 3.88 22.61 -19.25
C ALA A 2 2.63 21.80 -18.86
N GLU A 3 2.62 20.49 -19.14
CA GLU A 3 1.54 19.57 -18.73
C GLU A 3 1.48 19.41 -17.20
N ASP A 4 2.63 19.29 -16.53
CA ASP A 4 2.71 19.17 -15.07
C ASP A 4 2.17 20.41 -14.33
N GLU A 5 2.41 21.62 -14.87
CA GLU A 5 1.84 22.86 -14.31
C GLU A 5 0.31 22.93 -14.48
N GLY A 6 -0.20 22.42 -15.60
CA GLY A 6 -1.65 22.30 -15.83
C GLY A 6 -2.30 21.37 -14.82
N LEU A 7 -1.72 20.17 -14.64
CA LEU A 7 -2.16 19.18 -13.66
C LEU A 7 -2.09 19.72 -12.22
N TYR A 8 -1.00 20.38 -11.86
CA TYR A 8 -0.83 21.01 -10.56
C TYR A 8 -1.95 22.02 -10.26
N ALA A 9 -2.25 22.92 -11.21
CA ALA A 9 -3.29 23.93 -11.04
C ALA A 9 -4.70 23.30 -10.90
N GLU A 10 -4.95 22.21 -11.62
CA GLU A 10 -6.21 21.50 -11.55
C GLU A 10 -6.38 20.76 -10.21
N ILE A 11 -5.32 20.12 -9.70
CA ILE A 11 -5.30 19.49 -8.37
C ILE A 11 -5.64 20.54 -7.30
N LEU A 12 -5.02 21.71 -7.33
CA LEU A 12 -5.35 22.79 -6.38
C LEU A 12 -6.80 23.27 -6.49
N THR A 13 -7.35 23.24 -7.71
CA THR A 13 -8.74 23.66 -7.94
C THR A 13 -9.74 22.64 -7.40
N LEU A 14 -9.57 21.35 -7.71
CA LEU A 14 -10.50 20.29 -7.28
C LEU A 14 -10.37 19.96 -5.79
N SER A 15 -9.17 20.07 -5.22
CA SER A 15 -8.97 19.98 -3.77
C SER A 15 -9.44 21.23 -3.01
N ARG A 16 -9.82 22.30 -3.73
CA ARG A 16 -10.19 23.64 -3.22
C ARG A 16 -9.03 24.43 -2.59
N GLN A 17 -7.81 23.92 -2.65
CA GLN A 17 -6.65 24.60 -2.08
C GLN A 17 -6.34 25.94 -2.77
N ALA A 18 -6.67 26.09 -4.05
CA ALA A 18 -6.56 27.37 -4.76
C ALA A 18 -7.37 28.49 -4.10
N GLY A 19 -8.57 28.17 -3.59
CA GLY A 19 -9.43 29.12 -2.86
C GLY A 19 -8.99 29.38 -1.42
N ASN A 20 -8.15 28.52 -0.86
CA ASN A 20 -7.67 28.58 0.53
C ASN A 20 -6.29 29.25 0.67
N GLY A 21 -5.78 29.90 -0.38
CA GLY A 21 -4.48 30.58 -0.36
C GLY A 21 -3.28 29.71 -0.78
N GLY A 22 -3.53 28.53 -1.37
CA GLY A 22 -2.47 27.65 -1.88
C GLY A 22 -1.84 26.74 -0.81
N LEU A 23 -0.79 26.02 -1.19
CA LEU A 23 -0.07 25.10 -0.29
C LEU A 23 1.10 25.81 0.42
N ALA A 24 1.41 25.36 1.63
CA ALA A 24 2.65 25.77 2.29
C ALA A 24 3.89 25.29 1.48
N PRO A 25 5.06 25.94 1.62
CA PRO A 25 6.21 25.71 0.75
C PRO A 25 6.69 24.26 0.68
N TRP A 26 6.68 23.54 1.80
CA TRP A 26 7.05 22.12 1.79
C TRP A 26 6.06 21.27 0.98
N PHE A 27 4.75 21.48 1.17
CA PHE A 27 3.71 20.76 0.46
C PHE A 27 3.67 21.09 -1.03
N ASP A 28 3.85 22.37 -1.40
CA ASP A 28 3.94 22.79 -2.80
C ASP A 28 5.06 22.03 -3.54
N ARG A 29 6.26 22.03 -2.96
CA ARG A 29 7.42 21.34 -3.53
C ARG A 29 7.20 19.84 -3.63
N ARG A 30 6.65 19.23 -2.57
CA ARG A 30 6.38 17.78 -2.54
C ARG A 30 5.31 17.37 -3.53
N LEU A 31 4.22 18.14 -3.67
CA LEU A 31 3.19 17.87 -4.68
C LEU A 31 3.79 17.86 -6.09
N ARG A 32 4.60 18.87 -6.43
CA ARG A 32 5.26 18.96 -7.75
C ARG A 32 6.17 17.75 -8.02
N GLN A 33 6.93 17.33 -7.01
CA GLN A 33 7.76 16.13 -7.11
C GLN A 33 6.91 14.86 -7.32
N GLN A 34 5.82 14.71 -6.56
CA GLN A 34 4.93 13.55 -6.62
C GLN A 34 4.15 13.49 -7.94
N ILE A 35 3.78 14.64 -8.52
CA ILE A 35 3.27 14.73 -9.90
C ILE A 35 4.31 14.21 -10.88
N GLY A 36 5.56 14.70 -10.81
CA GLY A 36 6.65 14.24 -11.68
C GLY A 36 6.99 12.75 -11.53
N GLN A 37 6.66 12.14 -10.39
CA GLN A 37 6.80 10.70 -10.13
C GLN A 37 5.56 9.89 -10.55
N GLY A 38 4.50 10.54 -11.00
CA GLY A 38 3.26 9.89 -11.43
C GLY A 38 2.41 9.33 -10.29
N LEU A 39 2.56 9.85 -9.06
CA LEU A 39 1.71 9.51 -7.91
C LEU A 39 0.35 10.24 -7.95
N PHE A 40 0.31 11.40 -8.59
CA PHE A 40 -0.94 12.07 -8.96
C PHE A 40 -1.16 11.84 -10.44
N LEU A 41 -2.20 11.09 -10.78
CA LEU A 41 -2.45 10.64 -12.14
C LEU A 41 -2.88 11.81 -13.04
N ASP A 42 -2.33 11.87 -14.25
CA ASP A 42 -2.84 12.75 -15.31
C ASP A 42 -4.21 12.29 -15.83
N GLU A 43 -4.86 13.15 -16.61
CA GLU A 43 -6.20 12.88 -17.15
C GLU A 43 -6.31 11.60 -17.99
N THR A 44 -5.24 11.24 -18.70
CA THR A 44 -5.22 10.03 -19.54
C THR A 44 -5.22 8.79 -18.64
N ARG A 45 -4.36 8.77 -17.63
CA ARG A 45 -4.26 7.67 -16.66
C ARG A 45 -5.51 7.59 -15.78
N LEU A 46 -6.14 8.71 -15.43
CA LEU A 46 -7.43 8.73 -14.75
C LEU A 46 -8.56 8.16 -15.61
N GLY A 47 -8.56 8.46 -16.91
CA GLY A 47 -9.47 7.85 -17.88
C GLY A 47 -9.31 6.33 -17.94
N GLN A 48 -8.07 5.85 -17.99
CA GLN A 48 -7.77 4.41 -17.96
C GLN A 48 -8.20 3.76 -16.64
N LEU A 49 -7.94 4.41 -15.50
CA LEU A 49 -8.36 3.96 -14.18
C LEU A 49 -9.89 3.84 -14.09
N ARG A 50 -10.63 4.85 -14.57
CA ARG A 50 -12.09 4.83 -14.64
C ARG A 50 -12.60 3.61 -15.41
N ASP A 51 -12.07 3.40 -16.61
CA ASP A 51 -12.53 2.34 -17.50
C ASP A 51 -12.20 0.96 -16.94
N ARG A 52 -11.02 0.84 -16.29
CA ARG A 52 -10.63 -0.35 -15.55
C ARG A 52 -11.58 -0.65 -14.40
N VAL A 53 -11.86 0.30 -13.51
CA VAL A 53 -12.79 0.09 -12.38
C VAL A 53 -14.19 -0.30 -12.87
N ILE A 54 -14.69 0.30 -13.95
CA ILE A 54 -15.99 -0.06 -14.54
C ILE A 54 -15.97 -1.49 -15.09
N ALA A 55 -14.91 -1.88 -15.79
CA ALA A 55 -14.75 -3.24 -16.31
C ALA A 55 -14.67 -4.27 -15.17
N GLU A 56 -13.86 -3.98 -14.16
CA GLU A 56 -13.68 -4.81 -12.96
C GLU A 56 -14.99 -5.01 -12.20
N LEU A 57 -15.80 -3.95 -12.02
CA LEU A 57 -17.13 -4.04 -11.44
C LEU A 57 -18.10 -4.86 -12.29
N SER A 58 -18.03 -4.76 -13.62
CA SER A 58 -18.85 -5.55 -14.54
C SER A 58 -18.49 -7.04 -14.47
N ASP A 59 -17.20 -7.36 -14.40
CA ASP A 59 -16.70 -8.72 -14.31
C ASP A 59 -17.06 -9.35 -12.96
N TYR A 60 -16.88 -8.61 -11.86
CA TYR A 60 -17.35 -9.02 -10.54
C TYR A 60 -18.83 -9.37 -10.55
N ARG A 61 -19.68 -8.49 -11.12
CA ARG A 61 -21.13 -8.70 -11.22
C ARG A 61 -21.48 -10.02 -11.89
N GLN A 62 -20.80 -10.32 -13.00
CA GLN A 62 -21.07 -11.49 -13.82
C GLN A 62 -20.60 -12.77 -13.13
N GLN A 63 -19.42 -12.76 -12.54
CA GLN A 63 -18.81 -13.94 -11.92
C GLN A 63 -19.44 -14.26 -10.55
N ALA A 64 -19.71 -13.24 -9.73
CA ALA A 64 -20.34 -13.41 -8.43
C ALA A 64 -21.86 -13.65 -8.52
N GLY A 65 -22.48 -13.37 -9.68
CA GLY A 65 -23.93 -13.50 -9.85
C GLY A 65 -24.76 -12.49 -9.05
N ILE A 66 -24.14 -11.40 -8.55
CA ILE A 66 -24.81 -10.34 -7.79
C ILE A 66 -24.93 -9.11 -8.69
N GLY A 67 -26.16 -8.65 -8.95
CA GLY A 67 -26.45 -7.57 -9.90
C GLY A 67 -26.98 -6.27 -9.30
N THR A 68 -27.19 -6.23 -7.97
CA THR A 68 -27.82 -5.10 -7.28
C THR A 68 -26.88 -4.50 -6.24
N ALA A 69 -26.70 -3.18 -6.31
CA ALA A 69 -25.95 -2.40 -5.32
C ALA A 69 -26.91 -1.45 -4.59
N VAL A 70 -26.91 -1.52 -3.26
CA VAL A 70 -27.63 -0.62 -2.36
C VAL A 70 -26.62 0.30 -1.69
N LEU A 71 -26.90 1.60 -1.63
CA LEU A 71 -26.00 2.54 -0.96
C LEU A 71 -26.69 3.78 -0.39
N GLY A 72 -26.08 4.34 0.65
CA GLY A 72 -26.48 5.61 1.23
C GLY A 72 -26.02 6.79 0.37
N MET A 73 -26.95 7.67 0.02
CA MET A 73 -26.73 8.87 -0.78
C MET A 73 -26.71 10.08 0.14
N SER A 74 -25.52 10.43 0.63
CA SER A 74 -25.32 11.51 1.62
C SER A 74 -25.39 12.92 1.03
N GLY A 75 -25.38 13.04 -0.30
CA GLY A 75 -25.17 14.32 -1.00
C GLY A 75 -23.69 14.69 -1.16
N GLY A 76 -22.77 13.85 -0.66
CA GLY A 76 -21.33 13.96 -0.89
C GLY A 76 -20.88 13.38 -2.24
N VAL A 77 -19.65 13.68 -2.61
CA VAL A 77 -19.03 13.24 -3.87
C VAL A 77 -18.78 11.73 -3.91
N ASP A 78 -18.42 11.11 -2.79
CA ASP A 78 -17.99 9.71 -2.76
C ASP A 78 -19.13 8.74 -3.06
N SER A 79 -20.28 8.94 -2.41
CA SER A 79 -21.49 8.15 -2.67
C SER A 79 -22.01 8.35 -4.10
N ALA A 80 -21.96 9.58 -4.62
CA ALA A 80 -22.38 9.87 -5.98
C ALA A 80 -21.46 9.25 -7.04
N LEU A 81 -20.14 9.31 -6.86
CA LEU A 81 -19.18 8.62 -7.73
C LEU A 81 -19.38 7.11 -7.67
N THR A 82 -19.50 6.55 -6.47
CA THR A 82 -19.72 5.11 -6.26
C THR A 82 -20.97 4.64 -7.01
N ALA A 83 -22.11 5.32 -6.84
CA ALA A 83 -23.34 5.02 -7.56
C ALA A 83 -23.16 5.07 -9.08
N ALA A 84 -22.47 6.10 -9.59
CA ALA A 84 -22.25 6.29 -11.01
C ALA A 84 -21.37 5.18 -11.62
N LEU A 85 -20.33 4.72 -10.91
CA LEU A 85 -19.47 3.62 -11.34
C LEU A 85 -20.24 2.30 -11.42
N PHE A 86 -21.00 1.95 -10.38
CA PHE A 86 -21.87 0.76 -10.41
C PHE A 86 -22.89 0.83 -11.55
N LYS A 87 -23.54 1.98 -11.73
CA LYS A 87 -24.53 2.18 -12.80
C LYS A 87 -23.89 1.99 -14.19
N LYS A 88 -22.69 2.53 -14.42
CA LYS A 88 -21.94 2.38 -15.68
C LYS A 88 -21.45 0.95 -15.92
N ALA A 89 -21.11 0.21 -14.86
CA ALA A 89 -20.84 -1.21 -14.92
C ALA A 89 -22.12 -2.06 -15.16
N GLY A 90 -23.29 -1.42 -15.28
CA GLY A 90 -24.58 -2.02 -15.59
C GLY A 90 -25.26 -2.67 -14.39
N TRP A 91 -24.91 -2.31 -13.16
CA TRP A 91 -25.61 -2.77 -11.98
C TRP A 91 -26.98 -2.10 -11.86
N ARG A 92 -27.93 -2.79 -11.23
CA ARG A 92 -29.10 -2.15 -10.66
C ARG A 92 -28.65 -1.41 -9.39
N VAL A 93 -28.86 -0.09 -9.35
CA VAL A 93 -28.40 0.75 -8.24
C VAL A 93 -29.59 1.39 -7.55
N ILE A 94 -29.69 1.19 -6.24
CA ILE A 94 -30.75 1.73 -5.38
C ILE A 94 -30.11 2.66 -4.36
N GLY A 95 -30.29 3.96 -4.55
CA GLY A 95 -29.81 5.01 -3.66
C GLY A 95 -30.79 5.27 -2.51
N PHE A 96 -30.27 5.36 -1.29
CA PHE A 96 -31.05 5.66 -0.09
C PHE A 96 -30.63 6.99 0.53
N THR A 97 -31.55 7.93 0.63
CA THR A 97 -31.33 9.13 1.45
C THR A 97 -31.90 8.87 2.85
N LEU A 98 -31.00 8.78 3.84
CA LEU A 98 -31.32 8.38 5.22
C LEU A 98 -31.00 9.50 6.23
N PRO A 99 -31.76 10.62 6.22
CA PRO A 99 -31.50 11.71 7.14
C PRO A 99 -31.66 11.34 8.60
N ILE A 100 -30.79 11.91 9.44
CA ILE A 100 -30.89 11.89 10.90
C ILE A 100 -30.47 13.27 11.42
N HIS A 101 -31.44 14.16 11.64
CA HIS A 101 -31.20 15.57 12.04
C HIS A 101 -30.11 16.28 11.20
N GLN A 102 -30.02 15.97 9.91
CA GLN A 102 -28.99 16.52 9.02
C GLN A 102 -29.51 17.76 8.28
N ASN A 103 -28.60 18.52 7.68
CA ASN A 103 -28.97 19.69 6.89
C ASN A 103 -29.87 19.25 5.71
N PRO A 104 -31.07 19.84 5.53
CA PRO A 104 -31.94 19.55 4.39
C PRO A 104 -31.23 19.69 3.04
N GLU A 105 -30.33 20.67 2.87
CA GLU A 105 -29.60 20.90 1.61
C GLU A 105 -28.69 19.72 1.22
N GLU A 106 -28.09 19.02 2.20
CA GLU A 106 -27.29 17.82 1.94
C GLU A 106 -28.18 16.67 1.46
N THR A 107 -29.35 16.54 2.08
CA THR A 107 -30.35 15.52 1.71
C THR A 107 -30.87 15.76 0.31
N GLU A 108 -31.26 17.00 -0.01
CA GLU A 108 -31.74 17.42 -1.33
C GLU A 108 -30.70 17.15 -2.40
N ARG A 109 -29.42 17.47 -2.16
CA ARG A 109 -28.34 17.15 -3.08
C ARG A 109 -28.16 15.64 -3.30
N GLY A 110 -28.38 14.82 -2.28
CA GLY A 110 -28.42 13.36 -2.41
C GLY A 110 -29.55 12.90 -3.33
N VAL A 111 -30.75 13.49 -3.20
CA VAL A 111 -31.90 13.22 -4.09
C VAL A 111 -31.60 13.67 -5.52
N GLU A 112 -31.07 14.88 -5.71
CA GLU A 112 -30.68 15.41 -7.02
C GLU A 112 -29.65 14.50 -7.71
N ALA A 113 -28.66 13.99 -6.97
CA ALA A 113 -27.68 13.05 -7.51
C ALA A 113 -28.34 11.74 -7.98
N CYS A 114 -29.28 11.17 -7.21
CA CYS A 114 -30.04 9.99 -7.64
C CYS A 114 -30.81 10.24 -8.94
N GLN A 115 -31.48 11.38 -9.03
CA GLN A 115 -32.26 11.76 -10.22
C GLN A 115 -31.36 11.94 -11.44
N ALA A 116 -30.26 12.70 -11.29
CA ALA A 116 -29.32 12.97 -12.37
C ALA A 116 -28.65 11.70 -12.91
N LEU A 117 -28.36 10.73 -12.03
CA LEU A 117 -27.73 9.45 -12.40
C LEU A 117 -28.74 8.37 -12.83
N GLY A 118 -30.06 8.65 -12.78
CA GLY A 118 -31.10 7.70 -13.14
C GLY A 118 -31.12 6.45 -12.24
N LEU A 119 -30.97 6.67 -10.93
CA LEU A 119 -31.00 5.60 -9.92
C LEU A 119 -32.43 5.35 -9.44
N GLU A 120 -32.71 4.13 -8.97
CA GLU A 120 -33.83 3.92 -8.08
C GLU A 120 -33.54 4.63 -6.76
N HIS A 121 -34.53 5.30 -6.19
CA HIS A 121 -34.34 6.14 -5.00
C HIS A 121 -35.40 5.87 -3.95
N ILE A 122 -34.94 5.70 -2.70
CA ILE A 122 -35.79 5.55 -1.53
C ILE A 122 -35.35 6.57 -0.48
N HIS A 123 -36.32 7.29 0.07
CA HIS A 123 -36.10 8.27 1.13
C HIS A 123 -36.77 7.80 2.43
N VAL A 124 -35.99 7.74 3.52
CA VAL A 124 -36.49 7.38 4.85
C VAL A 124 -35.81 8.26 5.89
N ASP A 125 -36.58 9.10 6.58
CA ASP A 125 -36.08 9.83 7.73
C ASP A 125 -35.96 8.89 8.93
N LEU A 126 -34.73 8.70 9.41
CA LEU A 126 -34.38 7.81 10.52
C LEU A 126 -34.25 8.56 11.85
N SER A 127 -34.59 9.85 11.88
CA SER A 127 -34.55 10.66 13.10
C SER A 127 -35.39 10.06 14.25
N PRO A 128 -36.63 9.57 14.04
CA PRO A 128 -37.42 8.97 15.12
C PRO A 128 -36.79 7.70 15.70
N GLU A 129 -36.27 6.80 14.86
CA GLU A 129 -35.60 5.58 15.26
C GLU A 129 -34.31 5.87 16.02
N TYR A 130 -33.58 6.89 15.55
CA TYR A 130 -32.37 7.37 16.22
C TYR A 130 -32.67 7.93 17.61
N GLU A 131 -33.68 8.79 17.76
CA GLU A 131 -34.10 9.34 19.05
C GLU A 131 -34.51 8.23 20.02
N ALA A 132 -35.31 7.27 19.56
CA ALA A 132 -35.72 6.12 20.37
C ALA A 132 -34.52 5.28 20.82
N MET A 133 -33.55 5.03 19.93
CA MET A 133 -32.32 4.31 20.24
C MET A 133 -31.47 5.06 21.27
N VAL A 134 -31.26 6.37 21.10
CA VAL A 134 -30.50 7.20 22.05
C VAL A 134 -31.19 7.23 23.41
N ALA A 135 -32.51 7.41 23.47
CA ALA A 135 -33.26 7.37 24.72
C ALA A 135 -33.18 5.99 25.40
N GLY A 136 -33.22 4.91 24.63
CA GLY A 136 -33.05 3.55 25.13
C GLY A 136 -31.67 3.32 25.76
N LEU A 137 -30.61 3.72 25.06
CA LEU A 137 -29.23 3.62 25.55
C LEU A 137 -28.92 4.60 26.69
N GLY A 138 -29.62 5.73 26.74
CA GLY A 138 -29.54 6.70 27.84
C GLY A 138 -29.92 6.12 29.20
N LYS A 139 -30.71 5.04 29.23
CA LYS A 139 -31.00 4.28 30.47
C LYS A 139 -29.79 3.52 31.02
N VAL A 140 -28.80 3.25 30.18
CA VAL A 140 -27.52 2.63 30.57
C VAL A 140 -26.53 3.72 30.99
N ASP A 141 -26.54 4.86 30.30
CA ASP A 141 -25.65 5.99 30.53
C ASP A 141 -26.32 7.29 30.09
N GLU A 142 -26.80 8.06 31.07
CA GLU A 142 -27.56 9.31 30.87
C GLU A 142 -26.74 10.37 30.12
N THR A 143 -25.40 10.31 30.22
CA THR A 143 -24.51 11.26 29.54
C THR A 143 -24.59 11.16 28.02
N LEU A 144 -25.04 10.02 27.47
CA LEU A 144 -25.23 9.85 26.03
C LEU A 144 -26.34 10.77 25.49
N SER A 145 -27.39 11.00 26.28
CA SER A 145 -28.52 11.84 25.89
C SER A 145 -28.25 13.32 26.17
N GLU A 146 -27.62 13.63 27.31
CA GLU A 146 -27.57 15.00 27.84
C GLU A 146 -26.25 15.74 27.59
N ALA A 147 -25.11 15.03 27.51
CA ALA A 147 -23.82 15.70 27.46
C ALA A 147 -23.49 16.19 26.05
N ASP A 148 -22.99 17.42 25.91
CA ASP A 148 -22.51 17.99 24.64
C ASP A 148 -20.96 18.01 24.50
N THR A 149 -20.31 17.02 25.09
CA THR A 149 -18.86 16.85 24.97
C THR A 149 -18.50 16.20 23.63
N VAL A 150 -17.26 16.39 23.16
CA VAL A 150 -16.77 15.74 21.92
C VAL A 150 -16.95 14.21 21.98
N PRO A 151 -16.58 13.49 23.05
CA PRO A 151 -16.83 12.04 23.14
C PRO A 151 -18.30 11.65 23.04
N ALA A 152 -19.22 12.42 23.64
CA ALA A 152 -20.65 12.16 23.56
C ALA A 152 -21.18 12.37 22.14
N ARG A 153 -20.76 13.46 21.47
CA ARG A 153 -21.06 13.71 20.05
C ARG A 153 -20.52 12.61 19.14
N THR A 154 -19.30 12.12 19.37
CA THR A 154 -18.73 10.99 18.62
C THR A 154 -19.51 9.71 18.81
N ARG A 155 -19.94 9.38 20.05
CA ARG A 155 -20.78 8.21 20.31
C ARG A 155 -22.12 8.29 19.57
N ARG A 156 -22.77 9.45 19.63
CA ARG A 156 -24.01 9.74 18.90
C ARG A 156 -23.81 9.64 17.38
N GLY A 157 -22.73 10.20 16.85
CA GLY A 157 -22.36 10.08 15.42
C GLY A 157 -22.17 8.62 14.98
N ASN A 158 -21.46 7.82 15.77
CA ASN A 158 -21.28 6.39 15.48
C ASN A 158 -22.61 5.61 15.46
N LEU A 159 -23.56 5.98 16.34
CA LEU A 159 -24.90 5.40 16.34
C LEU A 159 -25.68 5.76 15.08
N ARG A 160 -25.57 7.01 14.58
CA ARG A 160 -26.17 7.41 13.30
C ARG A 160 -25.63 6.58 12.14
N ALA A 161 -24.31 6.44 12.05
CA ALA A 161 -23.68 5.65 10.99
C ALA A 161 -24.12 4.18 11.03
N ARG A 162 -24.21 3.58 12.22
CA ARG A 162 -24.65 2.18 12.41
C ARG A 162 -26.13 1.97 12.12
N LEU A 163 -26.98 2.94 12.46
CA LEU A 163 -28.40 2.85 12.11
C LEU A 163 -28.60 2.87 10.60
N ARG A 164 -27.89 3.77 9.87
CA ARG A 164 -27.88 3.77 8.40
C ARG A 164 -27.38 2.45 7.84
N MET A 165 -26.28 1.92 8.40
CA MET A 165 -25.74 0.60 8.03
C MET A 165 -26.79 -0.51 8.15
N MET A 166 -27.45 -0.60 9.30
CA MET A 166 -28.49 -1.61 9.55
C MET A 166 -29.61 -1.52 8.51
N THR A 167 -30.08 -0.31 8.21
CA THR A 167 -31.09 -0.07 7.17
C THR A 167 -30.58 -0.51 5.78
N LEU A 168 -29.35 -0.18 5.41
CA LEU A 168 -28.80 -0.52 4.09
C LEU A 168 -28.61 -2.04 3.92
N TYR A 169 -28.10 -2.75 4.94
CA TYR A 169 -27.92 -4.20 4.87
C TYR A 169 -29.24 -4.96 4.85
N ASP A 170 -30.25 -4.51 5.60
CA ASP A 170 -31.61 -5.05 5.51
C ASP A 170 -32.15 -4.94 4.08
N GLN A 171 -32.01 -3.75 3.47
CA GLN A 171 -32.50 -3.51 2.11
C GLN A 171 -31.66 -4.25 1.06
N ALA A 172 -30.34 -4.34 1.21
CA ALA A 172 -29.49 -5.15 0.33
C ALA A 172 -29.97 -6.61 0.32
N HIS A 173 -30.26 -7.18 1.49
CA HIS A 173 -30.79 -8.54 1.59
C HIS A 173 -32.17 -8.67 0.92
N ARG A 174 -33.08 -7.71 1.18
CA ARG A 174 -34.41 -7.66 0.55
C ARG A 174 -34.32 -7.66 -0.99
N PHE A 175 -33.33 -6.99 -1.56
CA PHE A 175 -33.17 -6.85 -3.02
C PHE A 175 -32.19 -7.87 -3.62
N GLY A 176 -31.68 -8.83 -2.85
CA GLY A 176 -30.71 -9.82 -3.31
C GLY A 176 -29.41 -9.19 -3.82
N GLY A 177 -28.97 -8.11 -3.17
CA GLY A 177 -27.80 -7.32 -3.52
C GLY A 177 -26.78 -7.24 -2.39
N LEU A 178 -25.86 -6.29 -2.55
CA LEU A 178 -24.84 -5.94 -1.57
C LEU A 178 -24.92 -4.46 -1.19
N VAL A 179 -24.27 -4.09 -0.09
CA VAL A 179 -24.07 -2.69 0.27
C VAL A 179 -22.80 -2.18 -0.40
N ALA A 180 -22.88 -1.16 -1.24
CA ALA A 180 -21.69 -0.56 -1.82
C ALA A 180 -20.98 0.35 -0.81
N SER A 181 -19.67 0.15 -0.66
CA SER A 181 -18.82 0.98 0.18
C SER A 181 -18.43 2.26 -0.55
N THR A 182 -18.40 3.37 0.18
CA THR A 182 -18.12 4.71 -0.37
C THR A 182 -16.86 5.35 0.19
N ASP A 183 -16.18 4.69 1.11
CA ASP A 183 -14.94 5.19 1.69
C ASP A 183 -13.82 5.21 0.64
N ASN A 184 -12.97 6.23 0.73
CA ASN A 184 -11.84 6.46 -0.17
C ASN A 184 -10.49 6.26 0.56
N PHE A 185 -9.38 6.29 -0.18
CA PHE A 185 -8.05 6.02 0.36
C PHE A 185 -7.65 6.99 1.47
N SER A 186 -8.01 8.27 1.30
CA SER A 186 -7.68 9.33 2.27
C SER A 186 -8.44 9.12 3.58
N GLU A 187 -9.73 8.79 3.52
CA GLU A 187 -10.56 8.44 4.69
C GLU A 187 -10.07 7.17 5.37
N LEU A 188 -9.73 6.14 4.59
CA LEU A 188 -9.16 4.87 5.05
C LEU A 188 -7.83 5.09 5.79
N GLY A 189 -6.97 5.95 5.25
CA GLY A 189 -5.72 6.35 5.90
C GLY A 189 -5.99 7.09 7.20
N ALA A 190 -6.89 8.07 7.18
CA ALA A 190 -7.19 8.93 8.32
C ALA A 190 -7.92 8.23 9.48
N GLY A 191 -8.45 7.03 9.25
CA GLY A 191 -9.31 6.39 10.24
C GLY A 191 -10.68 7.07 10.36
N PHE A 192 -11.07 7.83 9.33
CA PHE A 192 -12.23 8.73 9.33
C PHE A 192 -13.52 8.03 8.91
N TRP A 193 -13.82 6.90 9.55
CA TRP A 193 -15.08 6.17 9.41
C TRP A 193 -15.51 5.55 10.74
N THR A 194 -16.78 5.17 10.82
CA THR A 194 -17.33 4.36 11.89
C THR A 194 -17.11 2.88 11.56
N LEU A 195 -16.32 2.20 12.40
CA LEU A 195 -16.16 0.75 12.26
C LEU A 195 -17.53 0.05 12.41
N HIS A 196 -17.87 -0.78 11.43
CA HIS A 196 -19.20 -1.39 11.25
C HIS A 196 -20.33 -0.37 11.09
N GLY A 197 -20.06 0.73 10.38
CA GLY A 197 -21.03 1.76 10.04
C GLY A 197 -21.09 1.99 8.54
N ASP A 198 -20.36 2.99 8.07
CA ASP A 198 -20.42 3.55 6.71
C ASP A 198 -19.76 2.70 5.62
N VAL A 199 -19.09 1.60 5.98
CA VAL A 199 -18.45 0.67 5.04
C VAL A 199 -19.37 -0.47 4.60
N GLY A 200 -19.30 -0.82 3.33
CA GLY A 200 -20.08 -1.88 2.67
C GLY A 200 -19.25 -3.12 2.29
N ASP A 201 -19.81 -3.94 1.41
CA ASP A 201 -19.25 -5.22 0.95
C ASP A 201 -18.25 -5.06 -0.20
N LEU A 202 -18.45 -4.08 -1.08
CA LEU A 202 -17.62 -3.84 -2.27
C LEU A 202 -17.28 -2.35 -2.40
N ALA A 203 -15.99 -2.03 -2.48
CA ALA A 203 -15.47 -0.67 -2.30
C ALA A 203 -14.69 -0.17 -3.54
N PRO A 204 -15.38 0.21 -4.64
CA PRO A 204 -14.71 0.57 -5.90
C PRO A 204 -13.88 1.85 -5.84
N VAL A 205 -14.06 2.67 -4.81
CA VAL A 205 -13.37 3.96 -4.65
C VAL A 205 -12.38 4.00 -3.49
N GLN A 206 -12.24 2.91 -2.72
CA GLN A 206 -11.38 2.85 -1.53
C GLN A 206 -9.89 2.99 -1.86
N GLY A 207 -9.49 2.67 -3.09
CA GLY A 207 -8.12 2.89 -3.58
C GLY A 207 -7.85 4.31 -4.07
N LEU A 208 -8.84 5.20 -4.09
CA LEU A 208 -8.75 6.51 -4.74
C LEU A 208 -8.54 7.64 -3.72
N ILE A 209 -7.72 8.64 -4.06
CA ILE A 209 -7.47 9.79 -3.18
C ILE A 209 -8.57 10.85 -3.29
N LYS A 210 -8.97 11.38 -2.12
CA LYS A 210 -10.07 12.35 -1.98
C LYS A 210 -9.72 13.73 -2.55
N SER A 211 -8.44 14.10 -2.56
CA SER A 211 -8.00 15.41 -3.04
C SER A 211 -8.08 15.58 -4.55
N TRP A 212 -8.01 14.50 -5.33
CA TRP A 212 -7.82 14.57 -6.77
C TRP A 212 -8.67 13.56 -7.55
N GLU A 213 -8.45 12.27 -7.33
CA GLU A 213 -9.04 11.19 -8.13
C GLU A 213 -10.56 11.13 -7.98
N ILE A 214 -11.07 11.22 -6.75
CA ILE A 214 -12.51 11.22 -6.46
C ILE A 214 -13.25 12.35 -7.20
N PRO A 215 -12.94 13.65 -7.00
CA PRO A 215 -13.67 14.73 -7.67
C PRO A 215 -13.48 14.74 -9.19
N TRP A 216 -12.28 14.38 -9.69
CA TRP A 216 -12.05 14.30 -11.13
C TRP A 216 -12.89 13.19 -11.78
N LEU A 217 -12.90 11.99 -11.19
CA LEU A 217 -13.69 10.87 -11.69
C LEU A 217 -15.18 11.18 -11.60
N ALA A 218 -15.65 11.79 -10.51
CA ALA A 218 -17.04 12.19 -10.34
C ALA A 218 -17.50 13.10 -11.50
N ARG A 219 -16.69 14.12 -11.82
CA ARG A 219 -16.92 14.99 -12.99
C ARG A 219 -16.95 14.19 -14.29
N ALA A 220 -15.98 13.30 -14.50
CA ALA A 220 -15.85 12.51 -15.73
C ALA A 220 -16.99 11.50 -15.94
N VAL A 221 -17.62 11.01 -14.87
CA VAL A 221 -18.71 10.03 -14.96
C VAL A 221 -20.11 10.65 -14.96
N GLY A 222 -20.21 11.99 -14.92
CA GLY A 222 -21.47 12.73 -15.02
C GLY A 222 -22.15 12.99 -13.67
N VAL A 223 -21.43 12.96 -12.56
CA VAL A 223 -21.96 13.43 -11.26
C VAL A 223 -22.23 14.94 -11.35
N PRO A 224 -23.36 15.45 -10.80
CA PRO A 224 -23.67 16.87 -10.84
C PRO A 224 -22.57 17.77 -10.23
N GLU A 225 -22.33 18.92 -10.86
CA GLU A 225 -21.30 19.88 -10.41
C GLU A 225 -21.47 20.35 -8.97
N LYS A 226 -22.72 20.60 -8.56
CA LYS A 226 -23.05 20.95 -7.16
C LYS A 226 -22.61 19.89 -6.14
N THR A 227 -22.50 18.63 -6.57
CA THR A 227 -22.13 17.50 -5.72
C THR A 227 -20.63 17.36 -5.59
N TRP A 228 -19.89 17.32 -6.70
CA TRP A 228 -18.42 17.15 -6.62
C TRP A 228 -17.67 18.44 -6.23
N ARG A 229 -18.29 19.62 -6.34
CA ARG A 229 -17.75 20.87 -5.76
C ARG A 229 -18.16 21.13 -4.31
N ALA A 230 -19.09 20.34 -3.76
CA ALA A 230 -19.54 20.51 -2.38
C ALA A 230 -18.35 20.47 -1.41
N LYS A 231 -18.39 21.30 -0.37
CA LYS A 231 -17.42 21.19 0.72
C LYS A 231 -17.71 19.88 1.47
N PRO A 232 -16.69 19.02 1.73
CA PRO A 232 -16.86 17.84 2.57
C PRO A 232 -17.35 18.25 3.96
N THR A 233 -18.36 17.54 4.45
CA THR A 233 -18.96 17.76 5.76
C THR A 233 -18.92 16.47 6.55
N ASP A 234 -18.83 16.60 7.88
CA ASP A 234 -18.70 15.42 8.73
C ASP A 234 -19.99 14.61 8.87
N GLY A 235 -21.11 15.08 8.30
CA GLY A 235 -22.43 14.42 8.25
C GLY A 235 -23.01 13.99 9.60
N LEU A 236 -22.31 14.27 10.70
CA LEU A 236 -22.52 13.70 12.03
C LEU A 236 -22.56 14.79 13.12
N GLY A 237 -22.19 16.03 12.80
CA GLY A 237 -22.29 17.18 13.71
C GLY A 237 -21.24 17.17 14.83
N ILE A 238 -20.10 16.52 14.59
CA ILE A 238 -19.04 16.36 15.60
C ILE A 238 -18.10 17.60 15.60
N GLY A 239 -17.89 18.23 14.45
CA GLY A 239 -16.99 19.38 14.29
C GLY A 239 -17.42 20.32 13.16
N ALA A 240 -16.47 21.11 12.66
CA ALA A 240 -16.68 22.10 11.60
C ALA A 240 -16.50 21.53 10.17
N GLY A 241 -16.51 20.20 10.04
CA GLY A 241 -16.23 19.44 8.80
C GLY A 241 -15.04 18.48 8.91
N ASP A 242 -14.81 17.70 7.85
CA ASP A 242 -13.85 16.58 7.83
C ASP A 242 -12.42 17.03 8.11
N GLU A 243 -11.93 18.00 7.36
CA GLU A 243 -10.55 18.51 7.47
C GLU A 243 -10.26 19.09 8.85
N ALA A 244 -11.26 19.70 9.49
CA ALA A 244 -11.14 20.23 10.85
C ALA A 244 -11.00 19.10 11.88
N GLN A 245 -11.69 17.97 11.67
CA GLN A 245 -11.53 16.80 12.52
C GLN A 245 -10.22 16.08 12.24
N ILE A 246 -9.87 15.86 10.97
CA ILE A 246 -8.63 15.21 10.55
C ILE A 246 -7.42 16.01 11.06
N GLY A 247 -7.50 17.35 11.02
CA GLY A 247 -6.42 18.27 11.38
C GLY A 247 -5.52 18.67 10.21
N ALA A 248 -5.92 18.30 9.00
CA ALA A 248 -5.23 18.56 7.73
C ALA A 248 -6.26 18.65 6.61
N THR A 249 -5.94 19.37 5.53
CA THR A 249 -6.71 19.25 4.29
C THR A 249 -6.51 17.87 3.67
N TYR A 250 -7.43 17.43 2.82
CA TYR A 250 -7.26 16.14 2.12
C TYR A 250 -6.01 16.12 1.23
N LEU A 251 -5.68 17.24 0.58
CA LEU A 251 -4.48 17.32 -0.26
C LEU A 251 -3.20 17.22 0.57
N GLU A 252 -3.12 17.91 1.71
CA GLU A 252 -1.97 17.78 2.62
C GLU A 252 -1.85 16.38 3.19
N TRP A 253 -2.98 15.74 3.52
CA TRP A 253 -3.02 14.35 3.98
C TRP A 253 -2.44 13.41 2.91
N ASP A 254 -2.93 13.50 1.67
CA ASP A 254 -2.51 12.63 0.57
C ASP A 254 -1.03 12.81 0.23
N ILE A 255 -0.55 14.07 0.15
CA ILE A 255 0.86 14.39 -0.06
C ILE A 255 1.73 13.79 1.05
N MET A 256 1.32 13.94 2.31
CA MET A 256 2.08 13.44 3.46
C MET A 256 2.11 11.92 3.50
N ILE A 257 1.00 11.24 3.20
CA ILE A 257 0.95 9.77 3.14
C ILE A 257 1.88 9.23 2.07
N PHE A 258 1.87 9.80 0.86
CA PHE A 258 2.79 9.37 -0.19
C PHE A 258 4.26 9.66 0.16
N ALA A 259 4.55 10.82 0.76
CA ALA A 259 5.90 11.15 1.19
C ALA A 259 6.40 10.17 2.28
N LEU A 260 5.54 9.84 3.25
CA LEU A 260 5.83 8.86 4.29
C LEU A 260 6.07 7.45 3.72
N ALA A 261 5.23 7.01 2.79
CA ALA A 261 5.38 5.71 2.14
C ALA A 261 6.72 5.60 1.41
N GLN A 262 7.12 6.64 0.67
CA GLN A 262 8.42 6.70 0.00
C GLN A 262 9.59 6.72 0.99
N ALA A 263 9.51 7.52 2.05
CA ALA A 263 10.54 7.59 3.08
C ALA A 263 10.74 6.23 3.79
N LEU A 264 9.64 5.55 4.11
CA LEU A 264 9.68 4.22 4.73
C LEU A 264 10.11 3.12 3.76
N GLN A 265 9.88 3.28 2.46
CA GLN A 265 10.44 2.37 1.46
C GLN A 265 11.97 2.49 1.40
N GLN A 266 12.51 3.71 1.52
CA GLN A 266 13.95 3.96 1.54
C GLN A 266 14.60 3.60 2.89
N ALA A 267 13.88 3.79 3.99
CA ALA A 267 14.34 3.50 5.34
C ALA A 267 13.29 2.70 6.14
N PRO A 268 13.14 1.38 5.91
CA PRO A 268 12.05 0.57 6.49
C PRO A 268 12.07 0.44 8.02
N ARG A 269 13.22 0.72 8.65
CA ARG A 269 13.40 0.67 10.11
C ARG A 269 13.49 2.06 10.75
N ALA A 270 13.17 3.12 10.01
CA ALA A 270 13.17 4.48 10.54
C ALA A 270 12.23 4.58 11.74
N ALA A 271 12.72 5.16 12.83
CA ALA A 271 11.89 5.46 13.97
C ALA A 271 11.03 6.71 13.67
N PRO A 272 9.84 6.86 14.27
CA PRO A 272 8.97 8.02 14.03
C PRO A 272 9.66 9.39 14.21
N GLU A 273 10.61 9.48 15.12
CA GLU A 273 11.43 10.66 15.39
C GLU A 273 12.33 11.08 14.21
N ASP A 274 12.78 10.12 13.39
CA ASP A 274 13.68 10.36 12.25
C ASP A 274 12.91 10.82 11.00
N LEU A 275 11.60 10.61 10.95
CA LEU A 275 10.78 10.81 9.75
C LEU A 275 10.81 12.25 9.26
N ALA A 276 10.84 13.25 10.14
CA ALA A 276 10.89 14.64 9.71
C ALA A 276 12.20 15.00 8.99
N ALA A 277 13.31 14.37 9.40
CA ALA A 277 14.60 14.54 8.74
C ALA A 277 14.61 13.83 7.37
N LEU A 278 14.11 12.60 7.31
CA LEU A 278 13.96 11.83 6.07
C LEU A 278 13.05 12.51 5.05
N LEU A 279 11.99 13.18 5.53
CA LEU A 279 11.05 13.95 4.72
C LEU A 279 11.56 15.35 4.36
N GLU A 280 12.77 15.72 4.79
CA GLU A 280 13.40 17.03 4.56
C GLU A 280 12.46 18.18 4.95
N ILE A 281 11.74 18.05 6.08
CA ILE A 281 10.78 19.07 6.54
C ILE A 281 11.50 20.36 6.96
N GLY A 282 12.70 20.24 7.53
CA GLY A 282 13.45 21.38 8.06
C GLY A 282 12.64 22.13 9.13
N ASP A 283 12.61 23.46 9.03
CA ASP A 283 11.93 24.35 9.98
C ASP A 283 10.47 24.66 9.61
N ASP A 284 9.86 23.95 8.64
CA ASP A 284 8.45 24.14 8.27
C ASP A 284 7.53 23.62 9.38
N ALA A 285 7.13 24.53 10.28
CA ALA A 285 6.29 24.22 11.44
C ALA A 285 4.90 23.69 11.05
N HIS A 286 4.38 24.08 9.89
CA HIS A 286 3.09 23.58 9.40
C HIS A 286 3.22 22.14 8.92
N ALA A 287 4.20 21.84 8.07
CA ALA A 287 4.49 20.48 7.63
C ALA A 287 4.80 19.54 8.81
N ARG A 288 5.54 20.03 9.83
CA ARG A 288 5.79 19.27 11.05
C ARG A 288 4.49 18.94 11.80
N LYS A 289 3.60 19.93 11.97
CA LYS A 289 2.30 19.72 12.61
C LYS A 289 1.43 18.71 11.84
N ILE A 290 1.42 18.77 10.50
CA ILE A 290 0.66 17.82 9.69
C ILE A 290 1.26 16.42 9.80
N LEU A 291 2.59 16.28 9.77
CA LEU A 291 3.26 14.99 10.00
C LEU A 291 2.85 14.38 11.35
N ASP A 292 2.94 15.15 12.43
CA ASP A 292 2.56 14.68 13.78
C ASP A 292 1.08 14.28 13.83
N THR A 293 0.21 15.02 13.13
CA THR A 293 -1.23 14.72 13.01
C THR A 293 -1.47 13.40 12.27
N VAL A 294 -0.80 13.20 11.12
CA VAL A 294 -0.90 11.98 10.31
C VAL A 294 -0.40 10.76 11.11
N LEU A 295 0.77 10.86 11.75
CA LEU A 295 1.31 9.77 12.56
C LEU A 295 0.39 9.42 13.75
N ALA A 296 -0.14 10.44 14.44
CA ALA A 296 -1.08 10.23 15.54
C ALA A 296 -2.36 9.51 15.06
N ARG A 297 -2.93 9.93 13.93
CA ARG A 297 -4.10 9.31 13.30
C ARG A 297 -3.83 7.87 12.89
N LEU A 298 -2.75 7.62 12.16
CA LEU A 298 -2.36 6.27 11.71
C LEU A 298 -2.19 5.31 12.90
N ARG A 299 -1.52 5.75 13.97
CA ARG A 299 -1.30 4.98 15.20
C ARG A 299 -2.61 4.68 15.94
N MET A 300 -3.54 5.62 15.99
CA MET A 300 -4.79 5.43 16.73
C MET A 300 -5.82 4.60 15.97
N THR A 301 -5.69 4.45 14.65
CA THR A 301 -6.74 3.87 13.80
C THR A 301 -6.33 2.67 12.96
N TRP A 302 -5.08 2.19 13.07
CA TRP A 302 -4.60 1.03 12.29
C TRP A 302 -5.49 -0.21 12.43
N HIS A 303 -6.03 -0.45 13.62
CA HIS A 303 -6.88 -1.61 13.89
C HIS A 303 -8.17 -1.59 13.05
N LYS A 304 -8.65 -0.40 12.66
CA LYS A 304 -9.82 -0.29 11.79
C LYS A 304 -9.53 -0.81 10.38
N ARG A 305 -8.29 -0.69 9.89
CA ARG A 305 -7.86 -1.13 8.54
C ARG A 305 -7.65 -2.63 8.44
N ILE A 306 -7.46 -3.33 9.56
CA ILE A 306 -7.22 -4.78 9.60
C ILE A 306 -8.25 -5.51 10.47
N ASN A 307 -9.49 -5.03 10.46
CA ASN A 307 -10.57 -5.55 11.30
C ASN A 307 -11.30 -6.74 10.64
N PRO A 308 -11.63 -7.82 11.39
CA PRO A 308 -11.22 -8.07 12.77
C PRO A 308 -9.72 -8.39 12.85
N ILE A 309 -9.07 -7.99 13.93
CA ILE A 309 -7.68 -8.39 14.19
C ILE A 309 -7.65 -9.90 14.39
N ARG A 310 -6.97 -10.60 13.49
CA ARG A 310 -6.79 -12.06 13.55
C ARG A 310 -5.41 -12.37 14.11
N LEU A 311 -5.35 -13.37 14.98
CA LEU A 311 -4.10 -13.95 15.44
C LEU A 311 -3.91 -15.29 14.73
N ASP A 312 -2.72 -15.52 14.20
CA ASP A 312 -2.42 -16.74 13.48
C ASP A 312 -2.36 -17.95 14.43
N HIS A 313 -2.74 -19.11 13.89
CA HIS A 313 -2.64 -20.34 14.65
C HIS A 313 -1.15 -20.77 14.73
N PRO A 314 -0.61 -21.08 15.92
CA PRO A 314 0.83 -21.19 16.14
C PRO A 314 1.51 -22.36 15.39
N LEU A 315 0.74 -23.33 14.91
CA LEU A 315 1.24 -24.55 14.25
C LEU A 315 0.81 -24.67 12.79
N ALA A 316 -0.02 -23.76 12.26
CA ALA A 316 -0.55 -23.90 10.91
C ALA A 316 -1.14 -22.58 10.39
N ASP A 317 -0.83 -22.25 9.14
CA ASP A 317 -1.46 -21.14 8.44
C ASP A 317 -2.81 -21.58 7.85
N ARG A 318 -3.83 -21.62 8.72
CA ARG A 318 -5.19 -22.01 8.35
C ARG A 318 -5.89 -20.93 7.51
N PHE A 319 -5.49 -19.68 7.63
CA PHE A 319 -6.09 -18.59 6.86
C PHE A 319 -5.63 -18.65 5.41
N ALA A 320 -4.34 -18.85 5.13
CA ALA A 320 -3.87 -19.05 3.77
C ALA A 320 -4.46 -20.32 3.11
N LEU A 321 -4.78 -21.36 3.89
CA LEU A 321 -5.50 -22.53 3.36
C LEU A 321 -6.89 -22.16 2.84
N LEU A 322 -7.67 -21.41 3.63
CA LEU A 322 -8.98 -20.92 3.20
C LEU A 322 -8.84 -19.96 2.02
N ASP A 323 -7.88 -19.05 2.08
CA ASP A 323 -7.64 -18.06 1.04
C ASP A 323 -7.37 -18.71 -0.32
N ARG A 324 -6.44 -19.67 -0.38
CA ARG A 324 -6.17 -20.47 -1.59
C ARG A 324 -7.38 -21.27 -2.06
N THR A 325 -8.21 -21.76 -1.14
CA THR A 325 -9.43 -22.49 -1.49
C THR A 325 -10.45 -21.55 -2.13
N ASP A 326 -10.65 -20.37 -1.55
CA ASP A 326 -11.54 -19.35 -2.08
C ASP A 326 -11.02 -18.86 -3.44
N GLU A 327 -9.72 -18.57 -3.58
CA GLU A 327 -9.12 -18.19 -4.86
C GLU A 327 -9.33 -19.22 -5.96
N ALA A 328 -9.13 -20.50 -5.64
CA ALA A 328 -9.25 -21.58 -6.60
C ALA A 328 -10.70 -21.87 -7.01
N LEU A 329 -11.67 -21.67 -6.11
CA LEU A 329 -13.04 -22.17 -6.31
C LEU A 329 -14.12 -21.09 -6.44
N PHE A 330 -13.97 -19.93 -5.79
CA PHE A 330 -15.09 -19.00 -5.58
C PHE A 330 -14.75 -17.53 -5.87
N ARG A 331 -13.50 -17.09 -5.66
CA ARG A 331 -13.10 -15.68 -5.76
C ARG A 331 -13.13 -15.26 -7.23
N PRO A 332 -13.87 -14.18 -7.57
CA PRO A 332 -13.84 -13.62 -8.92
C PRO A 332 -12.41 -13.29 -9.36
N THR A 333 -12.08 -13.51 -10.63
CA THR A 333 -10.73 -13.30 -11.19
C THR A 333 -10.23 -11.87 -10.96
N VAL A 334 -11.13 -10.89 -10.97
CA VAL A 334 -10.81 -9.49 -10.67
C VAL A 334 -10.27 -9.26 -9.25
N LEU A 335 -10.56 -10.16 -8.32
CA LEU A 335 -10.06 -10.12 -6.95
C LEU A 335 -8.91 -11.12 -6.70
N GLN A 336 -8.54 -11.93 -7.69
CA GLN A 336 -7.40 -12.84 -7.56
C GLN A 336 -6.10 -12.03 -7.62
N ARG A 337 -5.17 -12.35 -6.73
CA ARG A 337 -3.83 -11.76 -6.77
C ARG A 337 -3.01 -12.52 -7.80
N ASP A 338 -2.23 -11.81 -8.60
CA ASP A 338 -1.30 -12.40 -9.56
C ASP A 338 -0.09 -12.97 -8.78
N GLU A 339 -0.28 -14.08 -8.05
CA GLU A 339 0.72 -14.70 -7.15
C GLU A 339 1.85 -15.45 -7.90
N ALA A 340 2.04 -15.20 -9.20
CA ALA A 340 3.05 -15.92 -9.99
C ALA A 340 4.49 -15.39 -9.84
N ALA A 341 4.78 -14.53 -8.85
CA ALA A 341 6.13 -14.06 -8.55
C ALA A 341 6.63 -14.66 -7.23
N LEU A 342 7.88 -15.13 -7.22
CA LEU A 342 8.60 -15.39 -5.96
C LEU A 342 8.61 -14.09 -5.14
N ASP A 343 7.86 -14.03 -4.05
CA ASP A 343 7.75 -12.84 -3.20
C ASP A 343 9.04 -12.66 -2.38
N PHE A 344 9.91 -11.77 -2.85
CA PHE A 344 11.04 -11.26 -2.08
C PHE A 344 10.60 -10.03 -1.28
N PRO A 345 11.15 -9.79 -0.07
CA PRO A 345 10.90 -8.55 0.66
C PRO A 345 11.18 -7.33 -0.22
N ALA A 346 10.33 -6.29 -0.14
CA ALA A 346 10.44 -5.09 -0.98
C ALA A 346 11.84 -4.44 -0.95
N SER A 347 12.54 -4.51 0.19
CA SER A 347 13.92 -4.05 0.33
C SER A 347 14.92 -4.86 -0.49
N VAL A 348 14.77 -6.20 -0.56
CA VAL A 348 15.60 -7.08 -1.40
C VAL A 348 15.31 -6.80 -2.86
N HIS A 349 14.02 -6.66 -3.23
CA HIS A 349 13.62 -6.36 -4.59
C HIS A 349 14.17 -5.01 -5.08
N ALA A 350 14.13 -3.96 -4.25
CA ALA A 350 14.66 -2.64 -4.59
C ALA A 350 16.17 -2.67 -4.89
N VAL A 351 16.96 -3.33 -4.05
CA VAL A 351 18.42 -3.44 -4.27
C VAL A 351 18.74 -4.32 -5.49
N ALA A 352 17.97 -5.39 -5.71
CA ALA A 352 18.11 -6.23 -6.92
C ALA A 352 17.82 -5.43 -8.20
N LEU A 353 16.77 -4.61 -8.19
CA LEU A 353 16.42 -3.71 -9.30
C LEU A 353 17.56 -2.71 -9.58
N ASP A 354 18.09 -2.07 -8.53
CA ASP A 354 19.21 -1.13 -8.67
C ASP A 354 20.48 -1.80 -9.19
N LEU A 355 20.79 -3.01 -8.73
CA LEU A 355 21.91 -3.79 -9.23
C LEU A 355 21.73 -4.15 -10.71
N CYS A 356 20.57 -4.66 -11.11
CA CYS A 356 20.26 -4.96 -12.52
C CYS A 356 20.38 -3.71 -13.40
N ARG A 357 19.88 -2.56 -12.94
CA ARG A 357 20.01 -1.29 -13.64
C ARG A 357 21.48 -0.86 -13.79
N ARG A 358 22.28 -0.93 -12.73
CA ARG A 358 23.72 -0.59 -12.79
C ARG A 358 24.51 -1.54 -13.68
N LEU A 359 24.18 -2.82 -13.67
CA LEU A 359 24.77 -3.80 -14.58
C LEU A 359 24.46 -3.45 -16.04
N GLU A 360 23.23 -3.03 -16.34
CA GLU A 360 22.86 -2.55 -17.68
C GLU A 360 23.64 -1.28 -18.07
N GLU A 361 23.73 -0.29 -17.18
CA GLU A 361 24.51 0.95 -17.39
C GLU A 361 25.99 0.67 -17.67
N CYS A 362 26.58 -0.31 -16.99
CA CYS A 362 27.98 -0.72 -17.19
C CYS A 362 28.17 -1.72 -18.34
N GLY A 363 27.11 -2.23 -18.95
CA GLY A 363 27.18 -3.30 -19.96
C GLY A 363 27.78 -4.61 -19.41
N LEU A 364 27.56 -4.91 -18.13
CA LEU A 364 28.07 -6.11 -17.45
C LEU A 364 26.95 -7.08 -17.12
N ARG A 365 27.30 -8.37 -17.03
CA ARG A 365 26.44 -9.43 -16.49
C ARG A 365 26.90 -9.87 -15.10
N VAL A 366 26.02 -10.56 -14.39
CA VAL A 366 26.25 -11.09 -13.04
C VAL A 366 26.02 -12.60 -12.98
N VAL A 367 26.82 -13.28 -12.16
CA VAL A 367 26.66 -14.68 -11.76
C VAL A 367 26.63 -14.80 -10.24
N THR A 368 25.86 -15.73 -9.69
CA THR A 368 25.83 -15.99 -8.23
C THR A 368 26.43 -17.34 -7.86
N ALA A 369 26.99 -17.46 -6.65
CA ALA A 369 27.44 -18.71 -6.04
C ALA A 369 26.94 -18.84 -4.61
N GLU A 370 26.04 -19.78 -4.36
CA GLU A 370 25.23 -19.79 -3.15
C GLU A 370 25.40 -21.08 -2.35
N SER A 371 25.55 -20.93 -1.04
CA SER A 371 25.39 -22.02 -0.07
C SER A 371 24.21 -21.73 0.83
N CYS A 372 24.36 -20.83 1.82
CA CYS A 372 23.34 -20.61 2.85
C CYS A 372 22.02 -19.99 2.35
N THR A 373 22.03 -19.33 1.18
CA THR A 373 20.83 -18.75 0.55
C THR A 373 20.11 -19.71 -0.41
N GLY A 374 20.73 -20.85 -0.75
CA GLY A 374 20.05 -21.94 -1.46
C GLY A 374 19.49 -21.62 -2.85
N GLY A 375 20.01 -20.61 -3.56
CA GLY A 375 19.51 -20.18 -4.87
C GLY A 375 18.61 -18.94 -4.82
N LEU A 376 18.29 -18.44 -3.63
CA LEU A 376 17.43 -17.25 -3.47
C LEU A 376 18.09 -15.95 -3.93
N LEU A 377 19.42 -15.86 -4.00
CA LEU A 377 20.12 -14.68 -4.54
C LEU A 377 20.01 -14.62 -6.07
N GLY A 378 20.18 -15.75 -6.74
CA GLY A 378 19.93 -15.86 -8.18
C GLY A 378 18.44 -15.63 -8.50
N ALA A 379 17.55 -16.21 -7.70
CA ALA A 379 16.11 -16.04 -7.88
C ALA A 379 15.63 -14.59 -7.65
N SER A 380 16.23 -13.86 -6.69
CA SER A 380 15.87 -12.45 -6.46
C SER A 380 16.25 -11.55 -7.63
N LEU A 381 17.37 -11.84 -8.30
CA LEU A 381 17.76 -11.17 -9.54
C LEU A 381 16.87 -11.59 -10.71
N ALA A 382 16.52 -12.88 -10.81
CA ALA A 382 15.64 -13.38 -11.87
C ALA A 382 14.22 -12.79 -11.79
N ALA A 383 13.74 -12.47 -10.59
CA ALA A 383 12.45 -11.82 -10.36
C ALA A 383 12.39 -10.36 -10.85
N VAL A 384 13.53 -9.72 -11.16
CA VAL A 384 13.56 -8.37 -11.74
C VAL A 384 13.13 -8.42 -13.21
N PRO A 385 12.14 -7.61 -13.66
CA PRO A 385 11.75 -7.56 -15.07
C PRO A 385 12.93 -7.27 -16.00
N GLY A 386 13.10 -8.10 -17.04
CA GLY A 386 14.18 -7.94 -18.02
C GLY A 386 15.55 -8.51 -17.61
N SER A 387 15.67 -9.08 -16.40
CA SER A 387 16.91 -9.60 -15.81
C SER A 387 17.66 -10.63 -16.67
N SER A 388 17.01 -11.28 -17.62
CA SER A 388 17.63 -12.21 -18.60
C SER A 388 18.85 -11.64 -19.34
N LYS A 389 18.97 -10.31 -19.45
CA LYS A 389 20.12 -9.64 -20.06
C LYS A 389 21.31 -9.50 -19.11
N GLN A 390 21.07 -9.43 -17.81
CA GLN A 390 22.10 -9.20 -16.79
C GLN A 390 22.46 -10.47 -16.03
N LEU A 391 21.52 -11.36 -15.72
CA LEU A 391 21.81 -12.61 -15.03
C LEU A 391 22.35 -13.62 -16.05
N GLU A 392 23.59 -14.06 -15.89
CA GLU A 392 24.18 -15.12 -16.71
C GLU A 392 23.88 -16.51 -16.14
N GLY A 393 23.93 -16.64 -14.82
CA GLY A 393 23.68 -17.92 -14.17
C GLY A 393 23.81 -17.87 -12.66
N SER A 394 23.61 -19.04 -12.05
CA SER A 394 23.70 -19.23 -10.61
C SER A 394 24.24 -20.63 -10.29
N PHE A 395 25.18 -20.70 -9.35
CA PHE A 395 25.76 -21.94 -8.84
C PHE A 395 25.31 -22.17 -7.40
N VAL A 396 24.42 -23.13 -7.17
CA VAL A 396 24.07 -23.55 -5.80
C VAL A 396 25.04 -24.65 -5.36
N THR A 397 26.02 -24.29 -4.54
CA THR A 397 27.12 -25.16 -4.07
C THR A 397 27.04 -25.39 -2.56
N TYR A 398 25.90 -25.93 -2.10
CA TYR A 398 25.62 -26.11 -0.66
C TYR A 398 26.64 -27.01 0.04
N CYS A 399 26.99 -28.15 -0.57
CA CYS A 399 27.96 -29.09 -0.01
C CYS A 399 29.41 -28.70 -0.34
N GLU A 400 30.34 -29.04 0.57
CA GLU A 400 31.79 -28.84 0.40
C GLU A 400 32.30 -29.37 -0.95
N SER A 401 31.92 -30.59 -1.32
CA SER A 401 32.36 -31.24 -2.55
C SER A 401 32.03 -30.43 -3.80
N LEU A 402 30.85 -29.79 -3.85
CA LEU A 402 30.45 -28.94 -4.97
C LEU A 402 31.20 -27.60 -4.99
N LYS A 403 31.54 -27.02 -3.82
CA LYS A 403 32.40 -25.82 -3.78
C LYS A 403 33.76 -26.09 -4.42
N VAL A 404 34.34 -27.26 -4.14
CA VAL A 404 35.62 -27.67 -4.72
C VAL A 404 35.48 -27.99 -6.21
N GLN A 405 34.53 -28.84 -6.59
CA GLN A 405 34.42 -29.36 -7.96
C GLN A 405 33.91 -28.33 -8.96
N ALA A 406 32.91 -27.53 -8.58
CA ALA A 406 32.26 -26.59 -9.51
C ALA A 406 32.94 -25.22 -9.51
N LEU A 407 33.47 -24.77 -8.37
CA LEU A 407 34.01 -23.41 -8.20
C LEU A 407 35.52 -23.39 -7.90
N GLY A 408 36.19 -24.54 -7.81
CA GLY A 408 37.63 -24.60 -7.61
C GLY A 408 38.09 -24.11 -6.23
N VAL A 409 37.21 -24.13 -5.22
CA VAL A 409 37.59 -23.77 -3.85
C VAL A 409 38.65 -24.76 -3.34
N SER A 410 39.71 -24.24 -2.73
CA SER A 410 40.82 -25.03 -2.20
C SER A 410 40.37 -25.92 -1.04
N GLN A 411 40.61 -27.22 -1.19
CA GLN A 411 40.31 -28.19 -0.14
C GLN A 411 41.15 -27.94 1.11
N ASP A 412 42.39 -27.45 0.97
CA ASP A 412 43.26 -27.18 2.10
C ASP A 412 42.76 -25.97 2.91
N VAL A 413 42.23 -24.93 2.24
CA VAL A 413 41.59 -23.79 2.92
C VAL A 413 40.38 -24.24 3.72
N ILE A 414 39.52 -25.09 3.15
CA ILE A 414 38.35 -25.60 3.86
C ILE A 414 38.75 -26.43 5.08
N ARG A 415 39.79 -27.28 4.96
CA ARG A 415 40.30 -28.07 6.09
C ARG A 415 40.85 -27.20 7.22
N GLU A 416 41.55 -26.13 6.87
CA GLU A 416 42.17 -25.22 7.85
C GLU A 416 41.16 -24.26 8.49
N ARG A 417 40.12 -23.83 7.76
CA ARG A 417 39.29 -22.67 8.14
C ARG A 417 37.78 -22.90 8.12
N THR A 418 37.31 -24.09 7.73
CA THR A 418 35.90 -24.47 7.49
C THR A 418 35.30 -23.91 6.20
N VAL A 419 34.12 -24.40 5.81
CA VAL A 419 33.34 -23.88 4.67
C VAL A 419 32.70 -22.50 4.94
N TYR A 420 32.73 -22.04 6.19
CA TYR A 420 32.17 -20.77 6.66
C TYR A 420 33.30 -19.77 6.94
N ASP A 421 34.09 -19.48 5.90
CA ASP A 421 35.22 -18.56 5.98
C ASP A 421 35.18 -17.53 4.84
N PRO A 422 35.60 -16.26 5.07
CA PRO A 422 35.68 -15.25 4.01
C PRO A 422 36.54 -15.67 2.83
N GLU A 423 37.62 -16.43 3.05
CA GLU A 423 38.47 -16.92 1.97
C GLU A 423 37.74 -17.95 1.11
N VAL A 424 36.88 -18.77 1.70
CA VAL A 424 36.01 -19.69 0.94
C VAL A 424 35.00 -18.90 0.10
N ALA A 425 34.34 -17.89 0.68
CA ALA A 425 33.43 -17.01 -0.07
C ALA A 425 34.16 -16.32 -1.25
N ARG A 426 35.38 -15.84 -1.00
CA ARG A 426 36.24 -15.19 -2.01
C ARG A 426 36.54 -16.13 -3.18
N GLN A 427 36.92 -17.37 -2.89
CA GLN A 427 37.19 -18.39 -3.90
C GLN A 427 35.93 -18.83 -4.64
N MET A 428 34.78 -18.93 -3.96
CA MET A 428 33.50 -19.20 -4.60
C MET A 428 33.14 -18.12 -5.63
N ALA A 429 33.28 -16.84 -5.28
CA ALA A 429 33.00 -15.73 -6.20
C ALA A 429 33.96 -15.74 -7.40
N ALA A 430 35.25 -15.95 -7.16
CA ALA A 430 36.25 -16.04 -8.23
C ALA A 430 36.00 -17.23 -9.17
N GLY A 431 35.68 -18.40 -8.62
CA GLY A 431 35.34 -19.60 -9.37
C GLY A 431 34.09 -19.44 -10.23
N ALA A 432 33.05 -18.81 -9.68
CA ALA A 432 31.83 -18.52 -10.42
C ALA A 432 32.10 -17.56 -11.58
N LEU A 433 32.89 -16.51 -11.36
CA LEU A 433 33.28 -15.57 -12.40
C LEU A 433 34.16 -16.20 -13.49
N ALA A 434 34.97 -17.21 -13.14
CA ALA A 434 35.74 -17.99 -14.10
C ALA A 434 34.86 -18.93 -14.94
N ALA A 435 33.82 -19.52 -14.33
CA ALA A 435 32.89 -20.43 -14.99
C ALA A 435 31.81 -19.72 -15.84
N ALA A 436 31.57 -18.43 -15.60
CA ALA A 436 30.62 -17.58 -16.33
C ALA A 436 31.38 -16.50 -17.13
N PRO A 437 31.76 -16.78 -18.40
CA PRO A 437 32.64 -15.91 -19.18
C PRO A 437 32.01 -14.58 -19.58
N GLU A 438 30.67 -14.49 -19.67
CA GLU A 438 30.00 -13.23 -20.01
C GLU A 438 29.83 -12.30 -18.79
N ALA A 439 30.13 -12.78 -17.58
CA ALA A 439 29.88 -12.09 -16.34
C ALA A 439 31.01 -11.13 -16.06
N GLY A 440 30.66 -9.89 -15.75
CA GLY A 440 31.57 -8.91 -15.20
C GLY A 440 31.66 -8.99 -13.68
N LEU A 441 30.58 -9.46 -13.03
CA LEU A 441 30.43 -9.48 -11.59
C LEU A 441 30.04 -10.89 -11.10
N ALA A 442 30.61 -11.32 -9.98
CA ALA A 442 30.12 -12.48 -9.24
C ALA A 442 29.83 -12.12 -7.78
N MET A 443 28.79 -12.72 -7.20
CA MET A 443 28.49 -12.62 -5.78
C MET A 443 28.41 -14.02 -5.17
N ALA A 444 28.99 -14.20 -3.98
CA ALA A 444 28.99 -15.48 -3.29
C ALA A 444 28.54 -15.40 -1.84
N THR A 445 27.84 -16.43 -1.36
CA THR A 445 27.35 -16.55 0.03
C THR A 445 27.68 -17.92 0.63
N THR A 446 28.24 -17.94 1.83
CA THR A 446 28.41 -19.16 2.65
C THR A 446 28.27 -18.84 4.13
N GLY A 447 27.69 -19.73 4.93
CA GLY A 447 27.46 -19.44 6.34
C GLY A 447 26.48 -20.38 7.01
N VAL A 448 26.21 -20.11 8.28
CA VAL A 448 25.30 -20.85 9.15
C VAL A 448 24.01 -20.05 9.33
N ALA A 449 22.98 -20.37 8.55
CA ALA A 449 21.68 -19.72 8.70
C ALA A 449 21.00 -20.05 10.05
N GLY A 450 21.35 -21.17 10.67
CA GLY A 450 20.78 -21.67 11.92
C GLY A 450 19.73 -22.77 11.72
N PRO A 451 18.99 -23.16 12.77
CA PRO A 451 18.96 -22.52 14.09
C PRO A 451 20.17 -22.85 14.98
N ASP A 452 20.87 -23.94 14.69
CA ASP A 452 21.99 -24.42 15.48
C ASP A 452 23.34 -23.91 14.95
N PRO A 453 24.36 -23.76 15.82
CA PRO A 453 25.73 -23.50 15.39
C PRO A 453 26.29 -24.69 14.58
N ASP A 454 27.21 -24.42 13.66
CA ASP A 454 27.86 -25.46 12.85
C ASP A 454 29.36 -25.15 12.64
N GLN A 455 30.20 -26.19 12.65
CA GLN A 455 31.65 -26.13 12.51
C GLN A 455 32.34 -25.01 13.34
N GLY A 456 31.85 -24.76 14.55
CA GLY A 456 32.40 -23.74 15.45
C GLY A 456 31.98 -22.29 15.15
N LYS A 457 31.06 -22.07 14.18
CA LYS A 457 30.45 -20.76 13.91
C LYS A 457 29.02 -20.71 14.49
N PRO A 458 28.60 -19.58 15.10
CA PRO A 458 27.26 -19.44 15.64
C PRO A 458 26.20 -19.35 14.52
N ALA A 459 24.96 -19.70 14.84
CA ALA A 459 23.83 -19.38 13.97
C ALA A 459 23.77 -17.88 13.67
N GLY A 460 23.51 -17.52 12.42
CA GLY A 460 23.53 -16.14 11.93
C GLY A 460 24.87 -15.70 11.33
N TYR A 461 25.94 -16.48 11.46
CA TYR A 461 27.25 -16.14 10.90
C TYR A 461 27.31 -16.43 9.40
N VAL A 462 27.54 -15.39 8.58
CA VAL A 462 27.54 -15.47 7.11
C VAL A 462 28.72 -14.71 6.53
N CYS A 463 29.43 -15.33 5.60
CA CYS A 463 30.47 -14.75 4.77
C CYS A 463 29.93 -14.46 3.37
N ILE A 464 30.16 -13.24 2.89
CA ILE A 464 29.69 -12.77 1.59
C ILE A 464 30.88 -12.22 0.81
N ALA A 465 30.97 -12.52 -0.48
CA ALA A 465 32.00 -11.99 -1.36
C ALA A 465 31.42 -11.42 -2.65
N ALA A 466 32.11 -10.42 -3.20
CA ALA A 466 31.88 -9.88 -4.53
C ALA A 466 33.19 -9.87 -5.32
N ALA A 467 33.14 -10.30 -6.58
CA ALA A 467 34.28 -10.33 -7.50
C ALA A 467 33.93 -9.56 -8.77
N LEU A 468 34.68 -8.50 -9.07
CA LEU A 468 34.60 -7.78 -10.34
C LEU A 468 35.74 -8.25 -11.25
N ARG A 469 35.45 -8.54 -12.52
CA ARG A 469 36.46 -9.01 -13.48
C ARG A 469 37.62 -8.01 -13.57
N GLY A 470 38.84 -8.52 -13.49
CA GLY A 470 40.06 -7.70 -13.49
C GLY A 470 40.42 -7.06 -12.14
N HIS A 471 39.66 -7.33 -11.08
CA HIS A 471 39.93 -6.83 -9.72
C HIS A 471 40.00 -7.99 -8.72
N ASP A 472 40.68 -7.75 -7.61
CA ASP A 472 40.71 -8.72 -6.51
C ASP A 472 39.32 -8.83 -5.84
N PRO A 473 38.81 -10.04 -5.59
CA PRO A 473 37.52 -10.20 -4.92
C PRO A 473 37.57 -9.72 -3.47
N VAL A 474 36.48 -9.09 -3.03
CA VAL A 474 36.31 -8.59 -1.66
C VAL A 474 35.35 -9.51 -0.91
N ALA A 475 35.76 -9.96 0.28
CA ALA A 475 34.91 -10.77 1.16
C ALA A 475 34.73 -10.09 2.53
N ARG A 476 33.57 -10.28 3.15
CA ARG A 476 33.20 -9.74 4.47
C ARG A 476 32.43 -10.76 5.29
N GLU A 477 32.58 -10.65 6.61
CA GLU A 477 31.84 -11.43 7.59
C GLU A 477 30.66 -10.61 8.12
N PHE A 478 29.56 -11.31 8.39
CA PHE A 478 28.35 -10.75 8.96
C PHE A 478 27.83 -11.67 10.06
N THR A 479 27.25 -11.07 11.09
CA THR A 479 26.51 -11.80 12.14
C THR A 479 25.09 -11.26 12.17
N PHE A 480 24.18 -11.97 11.51
CA PHE A 480 22.78 -11.60 11.40
C PHE A 480 21.96 -12.15 12.57
N GLN A 481 20.89 -11.42 12.94
CA GLN A 481 20.03 -11.79 14.06
C GLN A 481 18.71 -12.40 13.56
N GLY A 482 18.12 -13.28 14.37
CA GLY A 482 16.80 -13.89 14.13
C GLY A 482 16.87 -15.36 13.72
N GLY A 483 15.72 -15.92 13.32
CA GLY A 483 15.63 -17.30 12.82
C GLY A 483 16.20 -17.47 11.40
N PRO A 484 16.32 -18.71 10.89
CA PRO A 484 17.00 -19.00 9.62
C PRO A 484 16.49 -18.19 8.42
N GLN A 485 15.17 -18.01 8.30
CA GLN A 485 14.60 -17.19 7.22
C GLN A 485 14.99 -15.71 7.32
N ALA A 486 15.07 -15.16 8.53
CA ALA A 486 15.50 -13.77 8.75
C ALA A 486 16.99 -13.59 8.44
N VAL A 487 17.82 -14.57 8.77
CA VAL A 487 19.26 -14.58 8.43
C VAL A 487 19.44 -14.64 6.92
N ILE A 488 18.70 -15.49 6.22
CA ILE A 488 18.73 -15.59 4.76
C ILE A 488 18.34 -14.26 4.12
N ALA A 489 17.23 -13.64 4.53
CA ALA A 489 16.79 -12.36 3.98
C ALA A 489 17.84 -11.25 4.14
N GLN A 490 18.48 -11.17 5.32
CA GLN A 490 19.56 -10.21 5.58
C GLN A 490 20.81 -10.51 4.73
N ALA A 491 21.16 -11.77 4.56
CA ALA A 491 22.28 -12.19 3.70
C ALA A 491 22.02 -11.85 2.22
N LEU A 492 20.78 -11.98 1.74
CA LEU A 492 20.39 -11.57 0.39
C LEU A 492 20.61 -10.07 0.18
N SER A 493 20.09 -9.22 1.07
CA SER A 493 20.28 -7.77 1.01
C SER A 493 21.77 -7.40 1.02
N ALA A 494 22.54 -7.95 1.97
CA ALA A 494 23.97 -7.64 2.09
C ALA A 494 24.78 -8.09 0.86
N ALA A 495 24.43 -9.23 0.24
CA ALA A 495 25.07 -9.69 -0.98
C ALA A 495 24.80 -8.76 -2.16
N LEU A 496 23.53 -8.37 -2.37
CA LEU A 496 23.15 -7.42 -3.43
C LEU A 496 23.83 -6.06 -3.25
N GLU A 497 23.88 -5.54 -2.01
CA GLU A 497 24.58 -4.29 -1.68
C GLU A 497 26.09 -4.38 -1.94
N MET A 498 26.72 -5.50 -1.57
CA MET A 498 28.14 -5.73 -1.87
C MET A 498 28.42 -5.82 -3.37
N GLY A 499 27.55 -6.49 -4.13
CA GLY A 499 27.64 -6.54 -5.59
C GLY A 499 27.52 -5.15 -6.23
N LEU A 500 26.55 -4.36 -5.78
CA LEU A 500 26.34 -2.99 -6.22
C LEU A 500 27.56 -2.10 -5.92
N ALA A 501 28.12 -2.22 -4.72
CA ALA A 501 29.30 -1.46 -4.30
C ALA A 501 30.59 -1.86 -5.04
N ALA A 502 30.64 -3.07 -5.60
CA ALA A 502 31.77 -3.55 -6.39
C ALA A 502 31.78 -3.00 -7.82
N LEU A 503 30.65 -2.49 -8.33
CA LEU A 503 30.59 -1.90 -9.66
C LEU A 503 31.30 -0.53 -9.72
N PRO A 504 31.86 -0.14 -10.88
CA PRO A 504 32.44 1.18 -11.05
C PRO A 504 31.41 2.28 -10.74
N ARG A 505 31.85 3.31 -9.99
CA ARG A 505 31.09 4.56 -9.87
C ARG A 505 31.24 5.34 -11.17
N ASP A 506 30.19 6.02 -11.62
CA ASP A 506 30.19 6.74 -12.89
C ASP A 506 31.39 7.69 -13.01
N GLY A 507 32.30 7.35 -13.91
CA GLY A 507 33.38 8.21 -14.34
C GLY A 507 33.02 8.87 -15.66
N LYS A 508 32.56 10.12 -15.61
CA LYS A 508 33.14 11.10 -16.52
C LYS A 508 34.54 11.38 -16.00
N GLY A 509 35.55 10.85 -16.69
CA GLY A 509 36.97 11.14 -16.43
C GLY A 509 37.81 9.90 -16.36
#